data_AF-A0A3N5MGS7-F1
#
_entry.id   AF-A0A3N5MGS7-F1
#
_cell.length_a   1.000
_cell.length_b   1.000
_cell.length_c   1.000
_cell.angle_alpha   90.00
_cell.angle_beta   90.00
_cell.angle_gamma   90.00
#
_symmetry.space_group_name_H-M   'P 1'
#
loop_
_entity.id
_entity.type
_entity.pdbx_description
1 polymer ?
#
loop_
_entity_poly.entity_id
_entity_poly.type
_entity_poly.pdbx_seq_one_letter_code
_entity_poly.pdbx_strand_id
1 'polypeptide(L)'
;MSRGVLHCFSGNMEMAEQVMSMGFYISVAGPVTFRKAKGLQEIAAKIPDDYLLVETDAPYLSPEPFRGKRNEPAYIMHTLEQL
;
A
#
# COMPACT_ATOMS: atom_id res chain seq x y z
N MET A 1 -16.45 0.56 -18.03
CA MET A 1 -16.12 0.69 -16.61
C MET A 1 -14.68 1.15 -16.53
N SER A 2 -14.39 2.34 -16.00
CA SER A 2 -13.01 2.76 -15.76
C SER A 2 -12.46 1.99 -14.57
N ARG A 3 -11.54 1.06 -14.80
CA ARG A 3 -10.73 0.47 -13.74
C ARG A 3 -9.51 1.37 -13.53
N GLY A 4 -9.24 1.72 -12.28
CA GLY A 4 -8.08 2.52 -11.89
C GLY A 4 -7.52 2.04 -10.56
N VAL A 5 -6.51 2.73 -10.06
CA VAL A 5 -5.86 2.43 -8.79
C VAL A 5 -5.93 3.66 -7.91
N LEU A 6 -6.39 3.50 -6.67
CA LEU A 6 -6.11 4.48 -5.63
C LEU A 6 -4.66 4.30 -5.19
N HIS A 7 -3.79 5.06 -5.85
CA HIS A 7 -2.35 5.07 -5.64
C HIS A 7 -1.98 5.50 -4.21
N CYS A 8 -0.98 4.85 -3.63
CA CYS A 8 -0.38 5.13 -2.33
C CYS A 8 -1.41 5.32 -1.21
N PHE A 9 -2.21 4.29 -0.96
CA PHE A 9 -3.30 4.35 0.00
C PHE A 9 -2.82 4.65 1.43
N SER A 10 -3.40 5.69 2.01
CA SER A 10 -3.17 6.11 3.40
C SER A 10 -4.48 6.48 4.12
N GLY A 11 -5.61 5.94 3.64
CA GLY A 11 -6.96 6.22 4.16
C GLY A 11 -7.37 5.31 5.31
N ASN A 12 -8.68 5.29 5.59
CA ASN A 12 -9.33 4.41 6.56
C ASN A 12 -10.14 3.30 5.85
N MET A 13 -10.69 2.35 6.63
CA MET A 13 -11.45 1.23 6.04
C MET A 13 -12.68 1.69 5.25
N GLU A 14 -13.38 2.73 5.71
CA GLU A 14 -14.53 3.31 5.00
C GLU A 14 -14.15 3.78 3.59
N MET A 15 -13.02 4.47 3.46
CA MET A 15 -12.49 4.88 2.15
C MET A 15 -12.12 3.67 1.29
N ALA A 16 -11.49 2.64 1.87
CA ALA A 16 -11.14 1.42 1.14
C ALA A 16 -12.39 0.74 0.57
N GLU A 17 -13.46 0.60 1.37
CA GLU A 17 -14.74 0.03 0.94
C GLU A 17 -15.38 0.84 -0.19
N GLN A 18 -15.38 2.17 -0.08
CA GLN A 18 -15.89 3.04 -1.15
C GLN A 18 -15.13 2.85 -2.46
N VAL A 19 -13.80 2.82 -2.40
CA VAL A 19 -12.92 2.65 -3.57
C VAL A 19 -13.14 1.29 -4.23
N MET A 20 -13.23 0.22 -3.44
CA MET A 20 -13.56 -1.12 -3.95
C MET A 20 -14.97 -1.17 -4.55
N SER A 21 -15.96 -0.52 -3.94
CA SER A 21 -17.34 -0.45 -4.48
C SER A 21 -17.42 0.26 -5.83
N MET A 22 -16.51 1.20 -6.08
CA MET A 22 -16.37 1.90 -7.36
C MET A 22 -15.60 1.07 -8.40
N GLY A 23 -15.06 -0.10 -8.03
CA GLY A 23 -14.30 -1.00 -8.91
C GLY A 23 -12.83 -0.60 -9.10
N PHE A 24 -12.26 0.14 -8.16
CA PHE A 24 -10.84 0.51 -8.16
C PHE A 24 -10.02 -0.46 -7.30
N TYR A 25 -8.76 -0.65 -7.70
CA TYR A 25 -7.75 -1.30 -6.86
C TYR A 25 -7.17 -0.32 -5.84
N ILE A 26 -6.59 -0.86 -4.78
CA ILE A 26 -5.91 -0.10 -3.73
C ILE A 26 -4.44 -0.52 -3.75
N SER A 27 -3.51 0.42 -3.88
CA SER A 27 -2.08 0.11 -3.79
C SER A 27 -1.49 0.55 -2.45
N VAL A 28 -0.62 -0.30 -1.89
CA VAL A 28 0.10 -0.05 -0.65
C VAL A 28 1.59 0.01 -0.92
N ALA A 29 2.24 1.05 -0.38
CA ALA A 29 3.66 1.32 -0.55
C ALA A 29 4.47 1.03 0.72
N GLY A 30 5.77 1.33 0.68
CA GLY A 30 6.72 1.14 1.79
C GLY A 30 6.29 1.58 3.19
N PRO A 31 5.42 2.59 3.43
CA PRO A 31 5.00 2.97 4.77
C PRO A 31 4.30 1.86 5.56
N VAL A 32 3.74 0.84 4.90
CA VAL A 32 3.15 -0.33 5.57
C VAL A 32 4.16 -1.08 6.44
N THR A 33 5.44 -1.04 6.07
CA THR A 33 6.55 -1.65 6.83
C THR A 33 6.90 -0.88 8.10
N PHE A 34 6.40 0.35 8.27
CA PHE A 34 6.77 1.18 9.41
C PHE A 34 6.13 0.66 10.69
N ARG A 35 6.94 0.51 11.76
CA ARG A 35 6.47 0.00 13.07
C ARG A 35 5.21 0.70 13.62
N LYS A 36 5.02 1.98 13.31
CA LYS A 36 3.89 2.80 13.77
C LYS A 36 2.67 2.77 12.84
N ALA A 37 2.77 2.20 11.65
CA ALA A 37 1.70 2.18 10.65
C ALA A 37 0.66 1.08 10.91
N LYS A 38 0.29 0.85 12.18
CA LYS A 38 -0.60 -0.26 12.59
C LYS A 38 -1.96 -0.21 11.91
N GLY A 39 -2.56 0.98 11.81
CA GLY A 39 -3.83 1.14 11.10
C GLY A 39 -3.74 0.77 9.62
N LEU A 40 -2.66 1.14 8.92
CA LEU A 40 -2.46 0.76 7.52
C LEU A 40 -2.27 -0.75 7.36
N GLN A 41 -1.50 -1.38 8.27
CA GLN A 41 -1.31 -2.83 8.31
C GLN A 41 -2.65 -3.57 8.50
N GLU A 42 -3.47 -3.10 9.46
CA GLU A 42 -4.78 -3.69 9.74
C GLU A 42 -5.77 -3.55 8.59
N ILE A 43 -5.74 -2.42 7.88
CA ILE A 43 -6.59 -2.21 6.70
C ILE A 43 -6.12 -3.10 5.55
N ALA A 44 -4.80 -3.13 5.27
CA ALA A 44 -4.26 -3.94 4.18
C ALA A 44 -4.58 -5.43 4.35
N ALA A 45 -4.52 -5.95 5.59
CA ALA A 45 -4.90 -7.33 5.92
C ALA A 45 -6.42 -7.64 5.76
N LYS A 46 -7.28 -6.61 5.64
CA LYS A 46 -8.74 -6.76 5.45
C LYS A 46 -9.18 -6.54 4.01
N ILE A 47 -8.33 -5.94 3.18
CA ILE A 47 -8.63 -5.77 1.75
C ILE A 47 -8.47 -7.15 1.07
N PRO A 48 -9.45 -7.62 0.29
CA PRO A 48 -9.30 -8.87 -0.46
C PRO A 48 -8.17 -8.76 -1.50
N ASP A 49 -7.41 -9.84 -1.69
CA ASP A 49 -6.25 -9.88 -2.60
C ASP A 49 -6.58 -9.41 -4.03
N ASP A 50 -7.79 -9.69 -4.52
CA ASP A 50 -8.27 -9.25 -5.85
C ASP A 50 -8.37 -7.72 -5.99
N TYR A 51 -8.30 -6.96 -4.90
CA TYR A 51 -8.33 -5.50 -4.87
C TYR A 51 -7.01 -4.87 -4.41
N LEU A 52 -6.06 -5.66 -3.87
CA LEU A 52 -4.84 -5.17 -3.26
C LEU A 52 -3.66 -5.23 -4.26
N LEU A 53 -2.95 -4.12 -4.39
CA LEU A 53 -1.71 -4.03 -5.16
C LEU A 53 -0.56 -3.57 -4.25
N VAL A 54 0.65 -3.95 -4.63
CA VAL A 54 1.89 -3.52 -3.95
C VAL A 54 2.68 -2.64 -4.87
N GLU A 55 3.21 -1.54 -4.33
CA GLU A 55 4.07 -0.63 -5.08
C GLU A 55 5.24 -0.13 -4.22
N THR A 56 6.18 0.56 -4.87
CA THR A 56 7.28 1.22 -4.15
C THR A 56 7.06 2.72 -4.01
N ASP A 57 6.40 3.35 -4.98
CA ASP A 57 6.41 4.82 -5.16
C ASP A 57 7.83 5.40 -5.23
N ALA A 58 8.78 4.62 -5.78
CA ALA A 58 10.16 5.09 -5.94
C ALA A 58 10.20 6.35 -6.82
N PRO A 59 10.99 7.38 -6.43
CA PRO A 59 12.10 7.35 -5.48
C PRO A 59 11.76 7.63 -4.01
N TYR A 60 10.47 7.72 -3.67
CA TYR A 60 9.97 8.09 -2.33
C TYR A 60 9.59 6.85 -1.49
N LEU A 61 9.26 7.09 -0.21
CA LEU A 61 8.61 6.09 0.64
C LEU A 61 9.37 4.77 0.84
N SER A 62 10.70 4.83 0.97
CA SER A 62 11.55 3.66 1.23
C SER A 62 11.04 2.83 2.40
N PRO A 63 10.81 1.51 2.20
CA PRO A 63 10.36 0.62 3.27
C PRO A 63 11.47 0.45 4.33
N GLU A 64 11.12 -0.07 5.51
CA GLU A 64 12.12 -0.64 6.43
C GLU A 64 12.79 -1.85 5.78
N PRO A 65 14.12 -2.01 5.89
CA PRO A 65 15.08 -1.26 6.72
C PRO A 65 15.74 -0.04 6.01
N PHE A 66 15.26 0.39 4.85
CA PHE A 66 15.88 1.44 4.02
C PHE A 66 15.34 2.85 4.28
N ARG A 67 14.58 3.04 5.37
CA ARG A 67 13.94 4.32 5.68
C ARG A 67 14.96 5.46 5.76
N GLY A 68 14.63 6.59 5.15
CA GLY A 68 15.51 7.77 5.07
C GLY A 68 16.55 7.71 3.94
N LYS A 69 16.63 6.61 3.18
CA LYS A 69 17.40 6.52 1.92
C LYS A 69 16.47 6.70 0.72
N ARG A 70 17.04 6.86 -0.48
CA ARG A 70 16.27 6.85 -1.73
C ARG A 70 15.62 5.48 -1.93
N ASN A 71 14.36 5.45 -2.35
CA ASN A 71 13.66 4.21 -2.66
C ASN A 71 13.96 3.75 -4.08
N GLU A 72 13.84 2.45 -4.31
CA GLU A 72 14.08 1.82 -5.60
C GLU A 72 13.05 0.71 -5.85
N PRO A 73 12.68 0.44 -7.12
CA PRO A 73 11.77 -0.66 -7.45
C PRO A 73 12.19 -2.02 -6.87
N ALA A 74 13.50 -2.25 -6.69
CA ALA A 74 14.05 -3.47 -6.11
C ALA A 74 13.64 -3.71 -4.65
N TYR A 75 13.22 -2.68 -3.91
CA TYR A 75 12.80 -2.81 -2.51
C TYR A 75 11.35 -3.26 -2.34
N ILE A 76 10.62 -3.54 -3.43
CA ILE A 76 9.20 -3.95 -3.39
C ILE A 76 8.93 -5.18 -2.50
N MET A 77 9.90 -6.10 -2.41
CA MET A 77 9.78 -7.31 -1.59
C MET A 77 9.56 -6.99 -0.11
N HIS A 78 10.19 -5.92 0.41
CA HIS A 78 10.01 -5.52 1.80
C HIS A 78 8.59 -5.03 2.09
N THR A 79 7.95 -4.39 1.11
CA THR A 79 6.53 -4.00 1.21
C THR A 79 5.63 -5.23 1.16
N LEU A 80 5.90 -6.16 0.25
CA LEU A 80 5.10 -7.38 0.07
C LEU A 80 5.17 -8.30 1.30
N GLU A 81 6.34 -8.48 1.92
CA GLU A 81 6.53 -9.32 3.13
C GLU A 81 5.72 -8.86 4.35
N GLN A 82 5.16 -7.66 4.32
CA GLN A 82 4.38 -7.09 5.41
C GLN A 82 2.86 -7.30 5.26
N LEU A 83 2.41 -7.75 4.10
CA LEU A 83 1.00 -8.02 3.77
C LEU A 83 0.67 -9.49 4.00
#